data_AF-G8E4H9-F1
#
_entry.id   AF-G8E4H9-F1
#
_cell.length_a   1.000
_cell.length_b   1.000
_cell.length_c   1.000
_cell.angle_alpha   90.00
_cell.angle_beta   90.00
_cell.angle_gamma   90.00
#
_symmetry.space_group_name_H-M   'P 1'
#
loop_
_entity.id
_entity.type
_entity.pdbx_description
1 polymer ?
#
loop_
_entity_poly.entity_id
_entity_poly.type
_entity_poly.pdbx_seq_one_letter_code
_entity_poly.pdbx_strand_id
1 'polypeptide(L)'
;EQEGYTDKTPYFKITMRNAKEGEKIDPFSLNEIKAILKSTPDLRLKAFLTTAFLTGLRTGEQLALLWSDIDFENKKININKSLNLSGVITSPKNKPSIREVDLLEPVEKILKELKATEPANKKMIFLSVPKRTQDFQRAFKKLLKAL
;
A
#
# COMPACT_ATOMS: atom_id res chain seq x y z
N GLU A 1 -45.67 19.62 -19.08
CA GLU A 1 -45.34 18.18 -19.04
C GLU A 1 -44.22 17.98 -18.03
N GLN A 2 -44.48 17.26 -16.93
CA GLN A 2 -43.44 16.86 -15.97
C GLN A 2 -42.99 15.45 -16.35
N GLU A 3 -41.90 15.37 -17.09
CA GLU A 3 -41.34 14.10 -17.54
C GLU A 3 -40.78 13.28 -16.37
N GLY A 4 -41.25 12.04 -16.19
CA GLY A 4 -40.44 10.94 -15.65
C GLY A 4 -40.18 10.86 -14.13
N TYR A 5 -40.85 11.66 -13.30
CA TYR A 5 -40.68 11.56 -11.85
C TYR A 5 -41.51 10.41 -11.26
N THR A 6 -40.88 9.59 -10.43
CA THR A 6 -41.54 8.57 -9.59
C THR A 6 -41.46 9.02 -8.14
N ASP A 7 -42.53 8.82 -7.36
CA ASP A 7 -42.59 9.24 -5.94
C ASP A 7 -41.50 8.58 -5.08
N LYS A 8 -41.01 7.41 -5.50
CA LYS A 8 -39.90 6.69 -4.89
C LYS A 8 -39.04 6.03 -5.96
N THR A 9 -37.73 6.06 -5.75
CA THR A 9 -36.76 5.30 -6.57
C THR A 9 -37.16 3.83 -6.63
N PRO A 10 -37.15 3.15 -7.80
CA PRO A 10 -37.44 1.72 -7.93
C PRO A 10 -36.56 0.81 -7.05
N TYR A 11 -35.43 1.35 -6.56
CA TYR A 11 -34.47 0.67 -5.71
C TYR A 11 -34.81 0.73 -4.21
N PHE A 12 -35.91 1.37 -3.81
CA PHE A 12 -36.27 1.61 -2.40
C PHE A 12 -36.46 0.35 -1.54
N LYS A 13 -36.64 -0.81 -2.17
CA LYS A 13 -36.82 -2.12 -1.50
C LYS A 13 -35.71 -3.12 -1.80
N ILE A 14 -34.63 -2.74 -2.51
CA ILE A 14 -33.50 -3.63 -2.73
C ILE A 14 -32.70 -3.73 -1.43
N THR A 15 -33.07 -4.73 -0.64
CA THR A 15 -32.22 -5.28 0.41
C THR A 15 -31.33 -6.34 -0.22
N MET A 16 -30.04 -6.36 0.11
CA MET A 16 -29.12 -7.43 -0.30
C MET A 16 -29.49 -8.72 0.46
N ARG A 17 -30.62 -9.35 0.10
CA ARG A 17 -31.19 -10.52 0.79
C ARG A 17 -30.24 -11.72 0.85
N ASN A 18 -29.25 -11.75 -0.05
CA ASN A 18 -28.24 -12.80 -0.18
C ASN A 18 -26.81 -12.27 -0.07
N ALA A 19 -26.58 -11.12 0.59
CA ALA A 19 -25.21 -10.73 0.91
C ALA A 19 -24.62 -11.81 1.81
N LYS A 20 -23.65 -12.58 1.30
CA LYS A 20 -22.84 -13.45 2.14
C LYS A 20 -22.15 -12.55 3.16
N GLU A 21 -22.24 -12.90 4.44
CA GLU A 21 -21.39 -12.28 5.44
C GLU A 21 -19.94 -12.43 4.98
N GLY A 22 -19.21 -11.32 4.98
CA GLY A 22 -17.79 -11.35 4.64
C GLY A 22 -17.06 -12.26 5.62
N GLU A 23 -16.11 -13.05 5.11
CA GLU A 23 -15.22 -13.80 5.98
C GLU A 23 -14.51 -12.86 6.95
N LYS A 24 -14.47 -13.24 8.23
CA LYS A 24 -13.77 -12.48 9.25
C LYS A 24 -12.28 -12.47 8.91
N ILE A 25 -11.71 -11.28 8.77
CA ILE A 25 -10.27 -11.12 8.54
C ILE A 25 -9.54 -11.51 9.83
N ASP A 26 -8.65 -12.50 9.75
CA ASP A 26 -7.74 -12.89 10.84
C ASP A 26 -6.38 -12.19 10.65
N PRO A 27 -6.03 -11.19 11.46
CA PRO A 27 -4.79 -10.44 11.30
C PRO A 27 -3.57 -11.23 11.77
N PHE A 28 -2.43 -11.04 11.09
CA PHE A 28 -1.16 -11.65 11.51
C PHE A 28 -0.72 -11.17 12.90
N SER A 29 -0.28 -12.11 13.72
CA SER A 29 0.43 -11.85 14.97
C SER A 29 1.84 -11.31 14.72
N LEU A 30 2.44 -10.69 15.73
CA LEU A 30 3.82 -10.20 15.65
C LEU A 30 4.83 -11.31 15.32
N ASN A 31 4.60 -12.54 15.79
CA ASN A 31 5.49 -13.67 15.52
C ASN A 31 5.38 -14.11 14.06
N GLU A 32 4.17 -14.13 13.50
CA GLU A 32 3.97 -14.43 12.07
C GLU A 32 4.58 -13.35 11.19
N ILE A 33 4.41 -12.07 11.53
CA ILE A 33 5.06 -10.97 10.81
C ILE A 33 6.58 -11.14 10.81
N LYS A 34 7.19 -11.44 11.96
CA LYS A 34 8.64 -11.72 12.06
C LYS A 34 9.05 -12.92 11.20
N ALA A 35 8.26 -14.00 11.21
CA ALA A 35 8.52 -15.20 10.40
C ALA A 35 8.46 -14.90 8.90
N ILE A 36 7.42 -14.17 8.45
CA ILE A 36 7.24 -13.72 7.06
C ILE A 36 8.42 -12.86 6.61
N LEU A 37 8.83 -11.88 7.42
CA LEU A 37 9.94 -11.00 7.06
C LEU A 37 11.28 -11.76 7.02
N LYS A 38 11.47 -12.75 7.90
CA LYS A 38 12.66 -13.61 7.92
C LYS A 38 12.71 -14.55 6.70
N SER A 39 11.57 -15.08 6.27
CA SER A 39 11.48 -16.01 5.13
C SER A 39 11.51 -15.31 3.77
N THR A 40 11.46 -13.98 3.72
CA THR A 40 11.49 -13.21 2.47
C THR A 40 12.94 -13.09 1.95
N PRO A 41 13.30 -13.71 0.81
CA PRO A 41 14.66 -13.64 0.29
C PRO A 41 14.95 -12.33 -0.45
N ASP A 42 13.97 -11.82 -1.20
CA ASP A 42 14.11 -10.60 -2.00
C ASP A 42 14.11 -9.34 -1.11
N LEU A 43 15.19 -8.56 -1.17
CA LEU A 43 15.38 -7.37 -0.32
C LEU A 43 14.28 -6.33 -0.56
N ARG A 44 13.85 -6.14 -1.81
CA ARG A 44 12.83 -5.16 -2.17
C ARG A 44 11.46 -5.56 -1.64
N LEU A 45 11.07 -6.82 -1.78
CA LEU A 45 9.86 -7.36 -1.18
C LEU A 45 9.91 -7.27 0.34
N LYS A 46 11.05 -7.58 0.95
CA LYS A 46 11.23 -7.46 2.41
C LYS A 46 11.07 -6.02 2.88
N ALA A 47 11.67 -5.05 2.18
CA ALA A 47 11.50 -3.63 2.46
C ALA A 47 10.03 -3.20 2.32
N PHE A 48 9.37 -3.64 1.24
CA PHE A 48 7.95 -3.36 1.01
C PHE A 48 7.06 -3.90 2.13
N LEU A 49 7.24 -5.17 2.51
CA LEU A 49 6.46 -5.78 3.59
C LEU A 49 6.76 -5.14 4.95
N THR A 50 8.03 -4.85 5.25
CA THR A 50 8.43 -4.18 6.50
C THR A 50 7.76 -2.82 6.63
N THR A 51 7.81 -2.01 5.58
CA THR A 51 7.12 -0.72 5.56
C THR A 51 5.60 -0.91 5.72
N ALA A 52 4.98 -1.85 5.01
CA ALA A 52 3.53 -2.08 5.09
C ALA A 52 3.08 -2.47 6.51
N PHE A 53 3.75 -3.42 7.14
CA PHE A 53 3.41 -3.90 8.48
C PHE A 53 3.61 -2.84 9.57
N LEU A 54 4.60 -1.95 9.42
CA LEU A 54 4.98 -1.02 10.47
C LEU A 54 4.43 0.39 10.32
N THR A 55 4.00 0.78 9.11
CA THR A 55 3.49 2.14 8.83
C THR A 55 2.01 2.19 8.47
N GLY A 56 1.40 1.05 8.13
CA GLY A 56 -0.02 0.98 7.76
C GLY A 56 -0.39 1.77 6.50
N LEU A 57 0.58 2.07 5.63
CA LEU A 57 0.30 2.77 4.38
C LEU A 57 -0.59 1.96 3.46
N ARG A 58 -1.48 2.64 2.73
CA ARG A 58 -2.25 1.98 1.67
C ARG A 58 -1.29 1.56 0.56
N THR A 59 -1.56 0.42 -0.07
CA THR A 59 -0.71 -0.13 -1.13
C THR A 59 -0.40 0.89 -2.23
N GLY A 60 -1.40 1.66 -2.68
CA GLY A 60 -1.18 2.71 -3.69
C GLY A 60 -0.30 3.85 -3.21
N GLU A 61 -0.45 4.29 -1.95
CA GLU A 61 0.40 5.33 -1.33
C GLU A 61 1.85 4.85 -1.27
N GLN A 62 2.06 3.62 -0.77
CA GLN A 62 3.38 3.02 -0.64
C GLN A 62 4.06 2.82 -2.01
N LEU A 63 3.34 2.31 -3.01
CA LEU A 63 3.88 2.12 -4.36
C LEU A 63 4.27 3.45 -5.04
N ALA A 64 3.66 4.57 -4.63
CA ALA A 64 3.95 5.89 -5.19
C ALA A 64 5.12 6.62 -4.48
N LEU A 65 5.68 6.05 -3.41
CA LEU A 65 6.76 6.68 -2.65
C LEU A 65 8.02 6.88 -3.50
N LEU A 66 8.56 8.10 -3.41
CA LEU A 66 9.85 8.49 -3.94
C LEU A 66 10.87 8.60 -2.81
N TRP A 67 12.16 8.50 -3.14
CA TRP A 67 13.21 8.77 -2.15
C TRP A 67 13.16 10.18 -1.57
N SER A 68 12.63 11.15 -2.32
CA SER A 68 12.42 12.53 -1.87
C SER A 68 11.29 12.67 -0.84
N ASP A 69 10.44 11.65 -0.67
CA ASP A 69 9.37 11.66 0.33
C ASP A 69 9.85 11.17 1.70
N ILE A 70 11.06 10.60 1.78
CA ILE A 70 11.62 10.06 3.02
C ILE A 70 12.57 11.08 3.63
N ASP A 71 12.18 11.63 4.77
CA ASP A 71 13.02 12.48 5.59
C ASP A 71 13.74 11.63 6.64
N PHE A 72 15.00 11.31 6.33
CA PHE A 72 15.86 10.51 7.21
C PHE A 72 16.38 11.30 8.43
N GLU A 73 16.36 12.63 8.37
CA GLU A 73 16.82 13.52 9.45
C GLU A 73 15.73 13.64 10.50
N ASN A 74 14.52 14.02 10.08
CA ASN A 74 13.37 14.21 10.97
C ASN A 74 12.57 12.93 11.24
N LYS A 75 12.97 11.80 10.65
CA LYS A 75 12.30 10.50 10.75
C LYS A 75 10.83 10.56 10.33
N LYS A 76 10.56 11.11 9.15
CA LYS A 76 9.20 11.24 8.59
C LYS A 76 9.10 10.68 7.18
N ILE A 77 7.89 10.21 6.84
CA ILE A 77 7.51 9.80 5.49
C ILE A 77 6.34 10.68 5.05
N ASN A 78 6.53 11.41 3.95
CA ASN A 78 5.54 12.30 3.37
C ASN A 78 4.57 11.54 2.45
N ILE A 79 3.29 11.49 2.82
CA ILE A 79 2.23 10.83 2.06
C ILE A 79 1.38 11.88 1.37
N ASN A 80 1.64 12.11 0.08
CA ASN A 80 0.98 13.14 -0.72
C ASN A 80 0.48 12.67 -2.09
N LYS A 81 0.61 11.37 -2.40
CA LYS A 81 0.26 10.77 -3.68
C LYS A 81 -0.05 9.29 -3.54
N SER A 82 -0.76 8.74 -4.50
CA SER A 82 -1.08 7.31 -4.59
C SER A 82 -0.97 6.86 -6.04
N LEU A 83 -0.57 5.61 -6.24
CA LEU A 83 -0.55 4.96 -7.55
C LEU A 83 -1.80 4.10 -7.70
N ASN A 84 -2.56 4.31 -8.77
CA ASN A 84 -3.72 3.48 -9.06
C ASN A 84 -3.36 2.22 -9.86
N LEU A 85 -4.32 1.31 -10.05
CA LEU A 85 -4.10 0.05 -10.75
C LEU A 85 -3.69 0.25 -12.22
N SER A 86 -4.13 1.34 -12.85
CA SER A 86 -3.75 1.73 -14.22
C SER A 86 -2.32 2.28 -14.34
N GLY A 87 -1.60 2.41 -13.22
CA GLY A 87 -0.23 2.94 -13.15
C GLY A 87 -0.15 4.47 -13.20
N VAL A 88 -1.27 5.16 -12.94
CA VAL A 88 -1.31 6.63 -12.89
C VAL A 88 -1.12 7.08 -11.44
N ILE A 89 -0.18 8.00 -11.24
CA ILE A 89 0.01 8.69 -9.96
C ILE A 89 -1.09 9.74 -9.83
N THR A 90 -1.85 9.67 -8.76
CA THR A 90 -2.90 10.62 -8.41
C THR A 90 -2.55 11.34 -7.12
N SER A 91 -2.84 12.63 -7.07
CA SER A 91 -2.84 13.38 -5.82
C SER A 91 -4.16 13.15 -5.08
N PRO A 92 -4.16 13.22 -3.74
CA PRO A 92 -5.40 13.20 -2.99
C PRO A 92 -6.29 14.37 -3.39
N LYS A 93 -7.60 14.12 -3.50
CA LYS A 93 -8.58 15.19 -3.82
C LYS A 93 -8.72 16.22 -2.69
N ASN A 94 -8.44 15.82 -1.45
CA ASN A 94 -8.68 16.63 -0.25
C ASN A 94 -7.41 16.82 0.57
N LYS A 95 -7.20 18.02 1.13
CA LYS A 95 -6.05 18.38 1.98
C LYS A 95 -5.79 17.42 3.15
N PRO A 96 -6.80 16.89 3.89
CA PRO A 96 -6.56 15.99 5.01
C PRO A 96 -5.92 14.65 4.64
N SER A 97 -5.95 14.28 3.35
CA SER A 97 -5.32 13.05 2.87
C SER A 97 -3.81 13.20 2.67
N ILE A 98 -3.28 14.43 2.72
CA ILE A 98 -1.85 14.71 2.78
C ILE A 98 -1.44 14.65 4.25
N ARG A 99 -0.51 13.75 4.59
CA ARG A 99 -0.08 13.53 5.96
C ARG A 99 1.37 13.09 6.03
N GLU A 100 1.96 13.23 7.20
CA GLU A 100 3.24 12.62 7.54
C GLU A 100 3.01 11.40 8.44
N VAL A 101 3.83 10.37 8.26
CA VAL A 101 3.89 9.22 9.18
C VAL A 101 5.31 9.05 9.69
N ASP A 102 5.47 8.50 10.89
CA ASP A 102 6.79 8.29 11.48
C ASP A 102 7.59 7.24 10.71
N LEU A 103 8.86 7.57 10.43
CA LEU A 103 9.82 6.62 9.90
C LEU A 103 10.42 5.82 11.06
N LEU A 104 9.80 4.68 11.35
CA LEU A 104 10.26 3.77 12.40
C LEU A 104 11.63 3.19 12.06
N GLU A 105 12.48 2.97 13.07
CA GLU A 105 13.87 2.51 12.92
C GLU A 105 14.01 1.25 12.05
N PRO A 106 13.18 0.18 12.18
CA PRO A 106 13.31 -0.99 11.30
C PRO A 106 13.03 -0.67 9.83
N VAL A 107 12.11 0.28 9.57
CA VAL A 107 11.78 0.75 8.23
C VAL A 107 12.92 1.59 7.66
N GLU A 108 13.48 2.49 8.47
CA GLU A 108 14.63 3.28 8.07
C GLU A 108 15.82 2.39 7.65
N LYS A 109 16.15 1.40 8.48
CA LYS A 109 17.29 0.51 8.25
C LYS A 109 17.16 -0.23 6.93
N ILE A 110 16.01 -0.86 6.69
CA ILE A 110 15.79 -1.64 5.46
C ILE A 110 15.70 -0.74 4.22
N LEU A 111 15.18 0.49 4.36
CA LEU A 111 15.14 1.45 3.25
C LEU A 111 16.54 1.97 2.90
N LYS A 112 17.40 2.21 3.89
CA LYS A 112 18.82 2.57 3.65
C LYS A 112 19.58 1.44 2.96
N GLU A 113 19.37 0.19 3.41
CA GLU A 113 19.96 -1.00 2.79
C GLU A 113 19.51 -1.13 1.32
N LEU A 114 18.19 -1.01 1.06
CA LEU A 114 17.66 -1.02 -0.29
C LEU A 114 18.24 0.11 -1.15
N LYS A 115 18.32 1.33 -0.60
CA LYS A 115 18.87 2.50 -1.32
C LYS A 115 20.31 2.29 -1.77
N ALA A 116 21.13 1.61 -0.95
CA ALA A 116 22.52 1.31 -1.27
C ALA A 116 22.68 0.32 -2.44
N THR A 117 21.70 -0.55 -2.67
CA THR A 117 21.72 -1.52 -3.78
C THR A 117 21.21 -0.94 -5.11
N GLU A 118 20.64 0.26 -5.10
CA GLU A 118 19.95 0.84 -6.25
C GLU A 118 20.77 1.93 -6.94
N PRO A 119 20.57 2.13 -8.25
CA PRO A 119 21.25 3.20 -8.97
C PRO A 119 20.78 4.58 -8.48
N ALA A 120 21.71 5.53 -8.42
CA ALA A 120 21.48 6.86 -7.85
C ALA A 120 20.36 7.67 -8.54
N ASN A 121 20.05 7.37 -9.81
CA ASN A 121 19.02 8.05 -10.59
C ASN A 121 17.60 7.48 -10.39
N LYS A 122 17.44 6.39 -9.64
CA LYS A 122 16.14 5.80 -9.38
C LYS A 122 15.33 6.70 -8.44
N LYS A 123 14.14 7.12 -8.89
CA LYS A 123 13.26 8.01 -8.10
C LYS A 123 12.31 7.24 -7.17
N MET A 124 11.61 6.24 -7.71
CA MET A 124 10.64 5.44 -6.98
C MET A 124 11.32 4.38 -6.13
N ILE A 125 10.86 4.19 -4.89
CA ILE A 125 11.47 3.24 -3.95
C ILE A 125 11.22 1.80 -4.40
N PHE A 126 9.95 1.46 -4.65
CA PHE A 126 9.53 0.07 -4.83
C PHE A 126 9.37 -0.35 -6.30
N LEU A 127 8.87 0.54 -7.16
CA LEU A 127 8.62 0.23 -8.56
C LEU A 127 9.72 0.77 -9.47
N SER A 128 10.09 0.00 -10.48
CA SER A 128 10.85 0.51 -11.62
C SER A 128 9.92 0.95 -12.77
N VAL A 129 8.73 0.35 -12.88
CA VAL A 129 7.71 0.66 -13.90
C VAL A 129 6.34 0.78 -13.22
N PRO A 130 5.63 1.92 -13.33
CA PRO A 130 4.38 2.18 -12.60
C PRO A 130 3.22 1.21 -12.89
N LYS A 131 3.25 0.48 -14.01
CA LYS A 131 2.18 -0.45 -14.41
C LYS A 131 2.19 -1.79 -13.65
N ARG A 132 3.24 -2.09 -12.88
CA ARG A 132 3.42 -3.40 -12.20
C ARG A 132 2.97 -3.37 -10.75
N THR A 133 1.78 -2.83 -10.49
CA THR A 133 1.23 -2.62 -9.15
C THR A 133 0.90 -3.93 -8.41
N GLN A 134 0.69 -5.03 -9.15
CA GLN A 134 0.34 -6.33 -8.59
C GLN A 134 1.55 -7.22 -8.25
N ASP A 135 2.77 -6.84 -8.63
CA ASP A 135 3.94 -7.72 -8.50
C ASP A 135 4.21 -8.07 -7.02
N PHE A 136 4.11 -7.09 -6.13
CA PHE A 136 4.26 -7.30 -4.69
C PHE A 136 3.15 -8.18 -4.11
N GLN A 137 1.90 -8.01 -4.56
CA GLN A 137 0.78 -8.86 -4.14
C GLN A 137 1.01 -10.33 -4.57
N ARG A 138 1.45 -10.54 -5.82
CA ARG A 138 1.75 -11.89 -6.34
C ARG A 138 2.93 -12.53 -5.62
N ALA A 139 3.99 -11.76 -5.38
CA ALA A 139 5.17 -12.23 -4.67
C ALA A 139 4.83 -12.56 -3.21
N PHE A 140 4.04 -11.73 -2.53
CA PHE A 140 3.58 -12.00 -1.18
C PHE A 140 2.67 -13.24 -1.10
N LYS A 141 1.73 -13.40 -2.05
CA LYS A 141 0.90 -14.61 -2.14
C LYS A 141 1.75 -15.87 -2.38
N LYS A 142 2.80 -15.77 -3.20
CA LYS A 142 3.74 -16.87 -3.43
C LYS A 142 4.53 -17.20 -2.17
N LEU A 143 4.98 -16.18 -1.43
CA LEU A 143 5.67 -16.35 -0.15
C LEU A 143 4.79 -17.07 0.88
N LEU A 144 3.55 -16.62 1.06
CA LEU A 144 2.60 -17.23 2.00
C LEU A 144 2.26 -18.69 1.67
N LYS A 145 2.33 -19.09 0.39
CA LYS A 145 2.15 -20.49 -0.03
C LYS A 145 3.38 -21.37 0.20
N ALA A 146 4.55 -20.76 0.38
CA ALA A 146 5.82 -21.45 0.57
C ALA A 146 6.20 -21.57 2.06
N LEU A 147 5.54 -20.80 2.93
CA LEU A 147 5.55 -20.94 4.39
C LEU A 147 4.67 -22.09 4.83
#